data_AF-A0A961BXH1-F1
#
_entry.id   AF-A0A961BXH1-F1
#
_cell.length_a   1.000
_cell.length_b   1.000
_cell.length_c   1.000
_cell.angle_alpha   90.00
_cell.angle_beta   90.00
_cell.angle_gamma   90.00
#
_symmetry.space_group_name_H-M   'P 1'
#
loop_
_entity.id
_entity.type
_entity.pdbx_description
1 polymer ?
#
loop_
_entity_poly.entity_id
_entity_poly.type
_entity_poly.pdbx_seq_one_letter_code
_entity_poly.pdbx_strand_id
1 'polypeptide(L)'
;LAAGIVLWALADGWLFLAVLAGLFGGLNIMELARPAGGGVAMTAAATDAVTSVRQATQALAGGQPFVAEHLAREVLARRGVPPEVRNAATEVIAWTRLGAGDVAGGRAVLASLPSGAAPSLPYQAADALASGAQAQGVSLLAWLLVQRPTEPMLPFALMWSARPDVVGEVVHELILQGPPGRDAASRLAAWLRTTGYHQAADTVDAMLSGYSPTPG
;
A
#
# COMPACT_ATOMS: atom_id res chain seq x y z
N LEU A 1 24.22 -20.88 -4.63
CA LEU A 1 23.38 -20.23 -3.61
C LEU A 1 23.14 -18.74 -3.93
N ALA A 2 24.17 -17.93 -4.20
CA ALA A 2 23.99 -16.53 -4.64
C ALA A 2 23.25 -16.37 -5.98
N ALA A 3 23.47 -17.27 -6.95
CA ALA A 3 22.76 -17.26 -8.24
C ALA A 3 21.27 -17.64 -8.14
N GLY A 4 20.83 -18.33 -7.06
CA GLY A 4 19.43 -18.71 -6.86
C GLY A 4 18.56 -17.60 -6.26
N ILE A 5 19.17 -16.70 -5.47
CA ILE A 5 18.47 -15.55 -4.87
C ILE A 5 18.26 -14.44 -5.91
N VAL A 6 19.20 -14.27 -6.83
CA VAL A 6 19.09 -13.30 -7.94
C VAL A 6 18.04 -13.75 -8.97
N LEU A 7 17.87 -15.06 -9.19
CA LEU A 7 16.82 -15.60 -10.07
C LEU A 7 15.43 -15.54 -9.45
N TRP A 8 15.30 -15.53 -8.12
CA TRP A 8 14.02 -15.28 -7.44
C TRP A 8 13.64 -13.79 -7.50
N ALA A 9 14.62 -12.89 -7.35
CA ALA A 9 14.41 -11.44 -7.48
C ALA A 9 14.13 -10.96 -8.92
N LEU A 10 14.41 -11.79 -9.95
CA LEU A 10 14.10 -11.50 -11.35
C LEU A 10 12.69 -11.99 -11.79
N ALA A 11 12.03 -12.83 -10.97
CA ALA A 11 10.64 -13.24 -11.16
C ALA A 11 9.64 -12.33 -10.42
N ASP A 12 10.13 -11.49 -9.52
CA ASP A 12 9.36 -10.76 -8.52
C ASP A 12 9.39 -9.28 -8.89
N GLY A 13 8.24 -8.68 -9.21
CA GLY A 13 8.04 -7.37 -9.91
C GLY A 13 8.62 -6.09 -9.25
N TRP A 14 9.64 -6.20 -8.42
CA TRP A 14 10.23 -5.15 -7.60
C TRP A 14 10.95 -4.03 -8.36
N LEU A 15 11.56 -4.32 -9.51
CA LEU A 15 12.23 -3.29 -10.33
C LEU A 15 11.23 -2.29 -10.96
N PHE A 16 9.95 -2.65 -11.06
CA PHE A 16 8.90 -1.76 -11.59
C PHE A 16 8.15 -0.98 -10.50
N LEU A 17 8.17 -1.47 -9.24
CA LEU A 17 7.58 -0.79 -8.07
C LEU A 17 8.19 0.61 -7.82
N ALA A 18 9.46 0.81 -8.21
CA ALA A 18 10.17 2.10 -8.14
C ALA A 18 9.48 3.21 -8.94
N VAL A 19 8.88 2.87 -10.09
CA VAL A 19 8.25 3.84 -11.00
C VAL A 19 6.85 4.23 -10.51
N LEU A 20 6.10 3.29 -9.93
CA LEU A 20 4.69 3.50 -9.56
C LEU A 20 4.49 4.21 -8.23
N ALA A 21 5.29 3.96 -7.20
CA ALA A 21 5.20 4.79 -6.00
C ALA A 21 5.85 6.17 -6.17
N GLY A 22 6.70 6.36 -7.18
CA GLY A 22 7.07 7.69 -7.64
C GLY A 22 5.84 8.49 -8.10
N LEU A 23 4.92 7.84 -8.82
CA LEU A 23 3.68 8.43 -9.32
C LEU A 23 2.59 8.65 -8.25
N PHE A 24 2.43 7.72 -7.29
CA PHE A 24 1.39 7.83 -6.25
C PHE A 24 1.86 8.44 -4.92
N GLY A 25 3.11 8.20 -4.51
CA GLY A 25 3.69 8.76 -3.26
C GLY A 25 3.99 10.25 -3.34
N GLY A 26 4.18 10.80 -4.55
CA GLY A 26 4.44 12.23 -4.75
C GLY A 26 3.22 13.14 -4.61
N LEU A 27 2.01 12.63 -4.91
CA LEU A 27 0.83 13.49 -5.07
C LEU A 27 -0.02 13.67 -3.80
N ASN A 28 0.05 12.75 -2.83
CA ASN A 28 -0.79 12.83 -1.61
C ASN A 28 -0.05 13.14 -0.30
N ILE A 29 1.28 13.16 -0.28
CA ILE A 29 2.02 13.66 0.90
C ILE A 29 1.81 15.17 1.09
N MET A 30 1.30 15.87 0.08
CA MET A 30 0.86 17.27 0.23
C MET A 30 -0.30 17.43 1.23
N GLU A 31 -1.07 16.37 1.53
CA GLU A 31 -2.07 16.42 2.61
C GLU A 31 -1.45 16.26 4.01
N LEU A 32 -0.33 15.53 4.15
CA LEU A 32 0.46 15.48 5.40
C LEU A 32 1.04 16.84 5.79
N ALA A 33 1.17 17.76 4.82
CA ALA A 33 1.66 19.12 5.00
C ALA A 33 0.55 20.16 5.14
N ARG A 34 -0.73 19.79 5.02
CA ARG A 34 -1.84 20.73 5.21
C ARG A 34 -2.03 20.95 6.71
N PRO A 35 -1.76 22.16 7.24
CA PRO A 35 -2.05 22.44 8.64
C PRO A 35 -3.56 22.28 8.84
N ALA A 36 -3.97 21.51 9.86
CA ALA A 36 -5.38 21.33 10.23
C ALA A 36 -6.09 22.65 10.64
N GLY A 37 -5.36 23.78 10.71
CA GLY A 37 -5.89 25.11 10.94
C GLY A 37 -4.99 26.14 10.27
N GLY A 38 -5.61 27.11 9.59
CA GLY A 38 -4.97 28.04 8.65
C GLY A 38 -3.59 28.60 9.01
N GLY A 39 -2.72 28.66 7.99
CA GLY A 39 -1.74 29.73 7.84
C GLY A 39 -0.47 29.71 8.70
N VAL A 40 -0.21 28.66 9.49
CA VAL A 40 1.09 28.55 10.19
C VAL A 40 2.13 27.93 9.25
N ALA A 41 3.18 28.69 8.94
CA ALA A 41 4.29 28.20 8.12
C ALA A 41 4.93 26.96 8.78
N MET A 42 5.06 25.87 8.04
CA MET A 42 5.82 24.69 8.49
C MET A 42 7.26 25.10 8.81
N THR A 43 7.78 24.64 9.95
CA THR A 43 9.18 24.84 10.29
C THR A 43 10.07 24.08 9.30
N ALA A 44 11.31 24.53 9.08
CA ALA A 44 12.26 23.83 8.23
C ALA A 44 12.47 22.35 8.66
N ALA A 45 12.44 22.09 9.97
CA ALA A 45 12.53 20.75 10.53
C ALA A 45 11.32 19.86 10.17
N ALA A 46 10.11 20.42 10.16
CA ALA A 46 8.91 19.70 9.73
C ALA A 46 8.94 19.39 8.22
N THR A 47 9.37 20.35 7.41
CA THR A 47 9.52 20.18 5.95
C THR A 47 10.55 19.10 5.60
N ASP A 48 11.67 19.08 6.32
CA ASP A 48 12.71 18.07 6.15
C ASP A 48 12.19 16.68 6.57
N ALA A 49 11.48 16.58 7.70
CA ALA A 49 10.89 15.32 8.14
C ALA A 49 9.86 14.76 7.13
N VAL A 50 8.99 15.61 6.57
CA VAL A 50 8.06 15.23 5.50
C VAL A 50 8.82 14.72 4.26
N THR A 51 9.92 15.39 3.90
CA THR A 51 10.76 14.96 2.78
C THR A 51 11.41 13.61 3.03
N SER A 52 11.94 13.37 4.23
CA SER A 52 12.53 12.08 4.59
C SER A 52 11.49 10.95 4.62
N VAL A 53 10.27 11.19 5.10
CA VAL A 53 9.18 10.17 5.02
C VAL A 53 8.84 9.86 3.57
N ARG A 54 8.74 10.89 2.71
CA ARG A 54 8.51 10.68 1.27
C ARG A 54 9.62 9.84 0.64
N GLN A 55 10.88 10.13 0.96
CA GLN A 55 12.01 9.34 0.49
C GLN A 55 11.95 7.90 1.02
N ALA A 56 11.52 7.70 2.27
CA ALA A 56 11.33 6.37 2.85
C ALA A 56 10.25 5.58 2.11
N THR A 57 9.09 6.19 1.82
CA THR A 57 8.03 5.56 1.02
C THR A 57 8.49 5.24 -0.40
N GLN A 58 9.24 6.16 -1.02
CA GLN A 58 9.83 5.93 -2.36
C GLN A 58 10.85 4.79 -2.33
N ALA A 59 11.69 4.71 -1.30
CA ALA A 59 12.65 3.62 -1.14
C ALA A 59 11.95 2.28 -0.92
N LEU A 60 10.89 2.24 -0.12
CA LEU A 60 10.10 1.03 0.12
C LEU A 60 9.56 0.49 -1.19
N ALA A 61 8.94 1.37 -1.98
CA ALA A 61 8.46 1.01 -3.29
C ALA A 61 9.57 0.75 -4.30
N GLY A 62 10.74 1.36 -4.17
CA GLY A 62 11.90 1.02 -4.97
C GLY A 62 12.51 -0.34 -4.67
N GLY A 63 11.89 -1.16 -3.81
CA GLY A 63 12.44 -2.42 -3.36
C GLY A 63 13.65 -2.29 -2.45
N GLN A 64 13.75 -1.18 -1.73
CA GLN A 64 14.83 -0.88 -0.79
C GLN A 64 14.28 -0.80 0.64
N PRO A 65 13.75 -1.90 1.20
CA PRO A 65 13.10 -1.89 2.52
C PRO A 65 14.05 -1.49 3.64
N PHE A 66 15.35 -1.84 3.53
CA PHE A 66 16.36 -1.41 4.50
C PHE A 66 16.56 0.12 4.50
N VAL A 67 16.63 0.74 3.31
CA VAL A 67 16.75 2.19 3.15
C VAL A 67 15.49 2.89 3.68
N ALA A 68 14.32 2.36 3.36
CA ALA A 68 13.04 2.86 3.85
C ALA A 68 12.96 2.84 5.38
N GLU A 69 13.29 1.71 6.00
CA GLU A 69 13.28 1.57 7.46
C GLU A 69 14.30 2.50 8.12
N HIS A 70 15.51 2.63 7.54
CA HIS A 70 16.53 3.52 8.06
C HIS A 70 16.07 4.98 8.06
N LEU A 71 15.59 5.49 6.93
CA LEU A 71 15.07 6.86 6.80
C LEU A 71 13.88 7.12 7.73
N ALA A 72 12.96 6.16 7.87
CA ALA A 72 11.83 6.29 8.77
C ALA A 72 12.26 6.35 10.25
N ARG A 73 13.26 5.56 10.65
CA ARG A 73 13.83 5.61 12.01
C ARG A 73 14.54 6.95 12.28
N GLU A 74 15.23 7.52 11.30
CA GLU A 74 15.82 8.85 11.42
C GLU A 74 14.77 9.92 11.68
N VAL A 75 13.62 9.86 10.98
CA VAL A 75 12.50 10.77 11.24
C VAL A 75 11.99 10.64 12.67
N LEU A 76 11.80 9.40 13.15
CA LEU A 76 11.30 9.14 14.51
C LEU A 76 12.28 9.59 15.61
N ALA A 77 13.58 9.66 15.32
CA ALA A 77 14.59 10.15 16.25
C ALA A 77 14.60 11.69 16.40
N ARG A 78 13.97 12.43 15.47
CA ARG A 78 13.96 13.90 15.48
C ARG A 78 12.94 14.43 16.49
N ARG A 79 13.30 15.53 17.16
CA ARG A 79 12.38 16.26 18.05
C ARG A 79 11.50 17.23 17.25
N GLY A 80 10.27 17.43 17.73
CA GLY A 80 9.34 18.40 17.14
C GLY A 80 8.73 17.98 15.79
N VAL A 81 8.82 16.70 15.43
CA VAL A 81 8.15 16.16 14.25
C VAL A 81 6.63 16.09 14.51
N PRO A 82 5.79 16.59 13.59
CA PRO A 82 4.34 16.50 13.71
C PRO A 82 3.87 15.05 13.91
N PRO A 83 2.81 14.80 14.70
CA PRO A 83 2.27 13.46 14.94
C PRO A 83 1.97 12.70 13.64
N GLU A 84 1.44 13.36 12.62
CA GLU A 84 1.06 12.77 11.34
C GLU A 84 2.29 12.22 10.60
N VAL A 85 3.40 12.98 10.62
CA VAL A 85 4.67 12.59 10.01
C VAL A 85 5.32 11.44 10.78
N ARG A 86 5.21 11.44 12.11
CA ARG A 86 5.65 10.31 12.94
C ARG A 86 4.82 9.04 12.68
N ASN A 87 3.51 9.17 12.52
CA ASN A 87 2.63 8.05 12.22
C ASN A 87 2.97 7.45 10.86
N ALA A 88 3.16 8.30 9.83
CA ALA A 88 3.60 7.85 8.51
C ALA A 88 4.96 7.14 8.55
N ALA A 89 5.95 7.68 9.28
CA ALA A 89 7.24 7.01 9.47
C ALA A 89 7.10 5.66 10.17
N THR A 90 6.25 5.58 11.20
CA THR A 90 5.96 4.32 11.91
C THR A 90 5.33 3.30 10.97
N GLU A 91 4.41 3.72 10.12
CA GLU A 91 3.75 2.85 9.16
C GLU A 91 4.70 2.37 8.07
N VAL A 92 5.64 3.20 7.59
CA VAL A 92 6.69 2.75 6.65
C VAL A 92 7.50 1.60 7.25
N ILE A 93 7.90 1.70 8.53
CA ILE A 93 8.60 0.60 9.22
C ILE A 93 7.68 -0.63 9.34
N ALA A 94 6.40 -0.44 9.62
CA ALA A 94 5.47 -1.56 9.66
C ALA A 94 5.34 -2.27 8.30
N TRP A 95 5.28 -1.50 7.21
CA TRP A 95 5.24 -2.04 5.84
C TRP A 95 6.52 -2.80 5.48
N THR A 96 7.70 -2.33 5.90
CA THR A 96 8.97 -3.07 5.64
C THR A 96 8.95 -4.44 6.32
N ARG A 97 8.42 -4.51 7.55
CA ARG A 97 8.26 -5.76 8.30
C ARG A 97 7.25 -6.69 7.65
N LEU A 98 6.09 -6.14 7.30
CA LEU A 98 5.02 -6.89 6.64
C LEU A 98 5.50 -7.47 5.31
N GLY A 99 6.19 -6.68 4.48
CA GLY A 99 6.76 -7.13 3.20
C GLY A 99 7.86 -8.20 3.36
N ALA A 100 8.55 -8.24 4.50
CA ALA A 100 9.49 -9.32 4.84
C ALA A 100 8.81 -10.58 5.43
N GLY A 101 7.48 -10.58 5.56
CA GLY A 101 6.71 -11.65 6.18
C GLY A 101 6.67 -11.60 7.72
N ASP A 102 7.23 -10.58 8.34
CA ASP A 102 7.24 -10.37 9.80
C ASP A 102 5.98 -9.61 10.25
N VAL A 103 4.83 -10.29 10.18
CA VAL A 103 3.51 -9.72 10.55
C VAL A 103 3.49 -9.27 12.02
N ALA A 104 4.03 -10.08 12.91
CA ALA A 104 4.07 -9.77 14.34
C ALA A 104 4.95 -8.55 14.65
N GLY A 105 6.12 -8.45 14.01
CA GLY A 105 6.99 -7.28 14.11
C GLY A 105 6.34 -6.01 13.56
N GLY A 106 5.63 -6.09 12.44
CA GLY A 106 4.85 -4.96 11.90
C GLY A 106 3.79 -4.45 12.88
N ARG A 107 3.02 -5.36 13.49
CA ARG A 107 2.04 -5.03 14.54
C ARG A 107 2.69 -4.42 15.79
N ALA A 108 3.84 -4.94 16.22
CA ALA A 108 4.58 -4.41 17.36
C ALA A 108 5.08 -2.98 17.10
N VAL A 109 5.48 -2.67 15.87
CA VAL A 109 5.82 -1.30 15.47
C VAL A 109 4.59 -0.39 15.54
N LEU A 110 3.44 -0.83 15.03
CA LEU A 110 2.21 -0.03 15.07
C LEU A 110 1.63 0.15 16.47
N ALA A 111 1.93 -0.74 17.41
CA ALA A 111 1.57 -0.56 18.81
C ALA A 111 2.26 0.66 19.45
N SER A 112 3.30 1.22 18.82
CA SER A 112 3.96 2.46 19.25
C SER A 112 3.26 3.74 18.77
N LEU A 113 2.21 3.62 17.95
CA LEU A 113 1.38 4.77 17.57
C LEU A 113 0.74 5.40 18.81
N PRO A 114 0.58 6.74 18.84
CA PRO A 114 -0.09 7.41 19.94
C PRO A 114 -1.56 6.96 20.06
N SER A 115 -2.10 7.01 21.29
CA SER A 115 -3.48 6.64 21.57
C SER A 115 -4.46 7.42 20.68
N GLY A 116 -5.31 6.70 19.94
CA GLY A 116 -6.27 7.29 19.00
C GLY A 116 -5.77 7.38 17.56
N ALA A 117 -4.48 7.16 17.29
CA ALA A 117 -3.99 6.95 15.94
C ALA A 117 -4.18 5.47 15.55
N ALA A 118 -4.77 5.24 14.39
CA ALA A 118 -4.92 3.91 13.80
C ALA A 118 -3.96 3.75 12.60
N PRO A 119 -3.51 2.52 12.30
CA PRO A 119 -2.83 2.24 11.04
C PRO A 119 -3.73 2.61 9.86
N SER A 120 -3.15 2.96 8.71
CA SER A 120 -3.96 3.20 7.51
C SER A 120 -4.82 1.98 7.14
N LEU A 121 -5.95 2.23 6.49
CA LEU A 121 -6.83 1.16 6.01
C LEU A 121 -6.12 0.21 5.02
N PRO A 122 -5.28 0.68 4.08
CA PRO A 122 -4.44 -0.20 3.28
C PRO A 122 -3.56 -1.15 4.11
N TYR A 123 -2.93 -0.65 5.18
CA TYR A 123 -2.13 -1.51 6.06
C TYR A 123 -3.01 -2.55 6.74
N GLN A 124 -4.17 -2.15 7.28
CA GLN A 124 -5.11 -3.07 7.92
C GLN A 124 -5.59 -4.18 6.96
N ALA A 125 -5.85 -3.84 5.68
CA ALA A 125 -6.22 -4.83 4.67
C ALA A 125 -5.08 -5.82 4.41
N ALA A 126 -3.86 -5.31 4.24
CA ALA A 126 -2.68 -6.14 4.02
C ALA A 126 -2.35 -7.04 5.23
N ASP A 127 -2.45 -6.51 6.45
CA ASP A 127 -2.25 -7.28 7.70
C ASP A 127 -3.30 -8.37 7.87
N ALA A 128 -4.57 -8.09 7.53
CA ALA A 128 -5.64 -9.11 7.55
C ALA A 128 -5.35 -10.24 6.55
N LEU A 129 -4.94 -9.91 5.31
CA LEU A 129 -4.54 -10.90 4.32
C LEU A 129 -3.32 -11.71 4.77
N ALA A 130 -2.28 -11.04 5.29
CA ALA A 130 -1.05 -11.68 5.74
C ALA A 130 -1.23 -12.58 6.97
N SER A 131 -2.19 -12.26 7.84
CA SER A 131 -2.49 -13.04 9.05
C SER A 131 -3.55 -14.12 8.86
N GLY A 132 -4.03 -14.33 7.64
CA GLY A 132 -5.01 -15.38 7.30
C GLY A 132 -6.47 -14.99 7.51
N ALA A 133 -6.77 -13.74 7.88
CA ALA A 133 -8.13 -13.20 7.91
C ALA A 133 -8.58 -12.77 6.50
N GLN A 134 -8.58 -13.73 5.56
CA GLN A 134 -8.74 -13.47 4.13
C GLN A 134 -10.02 -12.71 3.80
N ALA A 135 -11.18 -13.15 4.29
CA ALA A 135 -12.46 -12.48 4.02
C ALA A 135 -12.45 -11.00 4.43
N GLN A 136 -11.93 -10.68 5.62
CA GLN A 136 -11.81 -9.30 6.09
C GLN A 136 -10.88 -8.48 5.20
N GLY A 137 -9.71 -9.03 4.86
CA GLY A 137 -8.74 -8.36 4.00
C GLY A 137 -9.28 -8.09 2.59
N VAL A 138 -9.95 -9.08 2.00
CA VAL A 138 -10.60 -8.99 0.69
C VAL A 138 -11.68 -7.92 0.69
N SER A 139 -12.64 -7.95 1.63
CA SER A 139 -13.72 -6.98 1.68
C SER A 139 -13.22 -5.56 1.90
N LEU A 140 -12.22 -5.36 2.78
CA LEU A 140 -11.64 -4.04 3.01
C LEU A 140 -10.90 -3.53 1.78
N LEU A 141 -10.15 -4.38 1.09
CA LEU A 141 -9.42 -3.98 -0.11
C LEU A 141 -10.35 -3.67 -1.29
N ALA A 142 -11.41 -4.48 -1.48
CA ALA A 142 -12.44 -4.20 -2.48
C ALA A 142 -13.15 -2.87 -2.19
N TRP A 143 -13.50 -2.60 -0.93
CA TRP A 143 -14.05 -1.31 -0.51
C TRP A 143 -13.07 -0.16 -0.79
N LEU A 144 -11.78 -0.31 -0.47
CA LEU A 144 -10.76 0.72 -0.73
C LEU A 144 -10.63 1.03 -2.23
N LEU A 145 -10.63 0.01 -3.09
CA LEU A 145 -10.52 0.16 -4.54
C LEU A 145 -11.71 0.94 -5.16
N VAL A 146 -12.87 0.88 -4.53
CA VAL A 146 -14.07 1.62 -4.97
C VAL A 146 -14.13 3.01 -4.33
N GLN A 147 -13.98 3.09 -3.01
CA GLN A 147 -14.28 4.30 -2.24
C GLN A 147 -13.07 5.24 -2.08
N ARG A 148 -11.85 4.68 -2.09
CA ARG A 148 -10.60 5.42 -1.89
C ARG A 148 -9.50 4.99 -2.86
N PRO A 149 -9.76 5.02 -4.19
CA PRO A 149 -8.82 4.50 -5.20
C PRO A 149 -7.50 5.27 -5.27
N THR A 150 -7.43 6.46 -4.67
CA THR A 150 -6.24 7.32 -4.62
C THR A 150 -5.50 7.26 -3.28
N GLU A 151 -5.90 6.39 -2.35
CA GLU A 151 -5.25 6.28 -1.04
C GLU A 151 -3.75 5.95 -1.22
N PRO A 152 -2.82 6.67 -0.56
CA PRO A 152 -1.39 6.66 -0.95
C PRO A 152 -0.71 5.30 -0.76
N MET A 153 -1.14 4.57 0.27
CA MET A 153 -0.58 3.26 0.61
C MET A 153 -1.34 2.09 -0.04
N LEU A 154 -2.41 2.37 -0.79
CA LEU A 154 -3.18 1.34 -1.48
C LEU A 154 -2.31 0.47 -2.40
N PRO A 155 -1.36 1.00 -3.21
CA PRO A 155 -0.51 0.15 -4.04
C PRO A 155 0.26 -0.93 -3.28
N PHE A 156 0.68 -0.67 -2.04
CA PHE A 156 1.35 -1.68 -1.20
C PHE A 156 0.38 -2.77 -0.75
N ALA A 157 -0.86 -2.40 -0.41
CA ALA A 157 -1.90 -3.38 -0.08
C ALA A 157 -2.30 -4.23 -1.30
N LEU A 158 -2.31 -3.66 -2.51
CA LEU A 158 -2.64 -4.40 -3.73
C LEU A 158 -1.62 -5.49 -4.06
N MET A 159 -0.36 -5.35 -3.64
CA MET A 159 0.63 -6.44 -3.77
C MET A 159 0.17 -7.73 -3.08
N TRP A 160 -0.54 -7.61 -1.95
CA TRP A 160 -1.09 -8.76 -1.24
C TRP A 160 -2.27 -9.41 -1.95
N SER A 161 -2.97 -8.65 -2.81
CA SER A 161 -4.05 -9.18 -3.64
C SER A 161 -3.58 -9.88 -4.91
N ALA A 162 -2.33 -9.67 -5.33
CA ALA A 162 -1.80 -10.24 -6.56
C ALA A 162 -1.63 -11.78 -6.50
N ARG A 163 -1.81 -12.39 -5.33
CA ARG A 163 -1.81 -13.83 -5.17
C ARG A 163 -3.02 -14.46 -5.88
N PRO A 164 -2.86 -15.61 -6.57
CA PRO A 164 -3.95 -16.24 -7.32
C PRO A 164 -5.20 -16.55 -6.47
N ASP A 165 -5.01 -16.92 -5.20
CA ASP A 165 -6.07 -17.25 -4.24
C ASP A 165 -6.79 -16.02 -3.68
N VAL A 166 -6.22 -14.82 -3.85
CA VAL A 166 -6.78 -13.57 -3.30
C VAL A 166 -7.39 -12.70 -4.40
N VAL A 167 -6.76 -12.64 -5.59
CA VAL A 167 -7.21 -11.76 -6.67
C VAL A 167 -8.64 -12.08 -7.11
N GLY A 168 -8.99 -13.37 -7.22
CA GLY A 168 -10.32 -13.80 -7.61
C GLY A 168 -11.39 -13.36 -6.60
N GLU A 169 -11.12 -13.51 -5.31
CA GLU A 169 -12.04 -13.10 -4.23
C GLU A 169 -12.23 -11.58 -4.19
N VAL A 170 -11.14 -10.81 -4.39
CA VAL A 170 -11.23 -9.34 -4.48
C VAL A 170 -12.08 -8.92 -5.68
N VAL A 171 -11.88 -9.56 -6.83
CA VAL A 171 -12.68 -9.26 -8.04
C VAL A 171 -14.14 -9.68 -7.85
N HIS A 172 -14.40 -10.80 -7.18
CA HIS A 172 -15.76 -11.21 -6.83
C HIS A 172 -16.47 -10.15 -5.98
N GLU A 173 -15.85 -9.72 -4.88
CA GLU A 173 -16.38 -8.65 -4.01
C GLU A 173 -16.58 -7.33 -4.75
N LEU A 174 -15.68 -6.98 -5.69
CA LEU A 174 -15.85 -5.82 -6.54
C LEU A 174 -17.06 -5.96 -7.46
N ILE A 175 -17.24 -7.11 -8.11
CA ILE A 175 -18.40 -7.34 -9.00
C ILE A 175 -19.72 -7.23 -8.22
N LEU A 176 -19.78 -7.71 -6.98
CA LEU A 176 -20.96 -7.60 -6.11
C LEU A 176 -21.35 -6.15 -5.81
N GLN A 177 -20.40 -5.21 -5.86
CA GLN A 177 -20.66 -3.77 -5.69
C GLN A 177 -21.22 -3.10 -6.96
N GLY A 178 -21.49 -3.85 -8.03
CA GLY A 178 -22.13 -3.35 -9.24
C GLY A 178 -21.19 -2.53 -10.15
N PRO A 179 -21.70 -1.54 -10.90
CA PRO A 179 -20.89 -0.79 -11.88
C PRO A 179 -19.60 -0.15 -11.30
N PRO A 180 -19.62 0.53 -10.14
CA PRO A 180 -18.40 1.13 -9.57
C PRO A 180 -17.32 0.09 -9.25
N GLY A 181 -17.74 -1.11 -8.84
CA GLY A 181 -16.83 -2.21 -8.55
C GLY A 181 -16.26 -2.85 -9.81
N ARG A 182 -17.02 -2.97 -10.91
CA ARG A 182 -16.49 -3.40 -12.21
C ARG A 182 -15.46 -2.43 -12.77
N ASP A 183 -15.68 -1.13 -12.62
CA ASP A 183 -14.70 -0.11 -13.00
C ASP A 183 -13.42 -0.24 -12.16
N ALA A 184 -13.57 -0.47 -10.86
CA ALA A 184 -12.45 -0.70 -9.94
C ALA A 184 -11.69 -1.99 -10.27
N ALA A 185 -12.37 -3.09 -10.61
CA ALA A 185 -11.77 -4.33 -11.07
C ALA A 185 -11.00 -4.12 -12.40
N SER A 186 -11.54 -3.32 -13.32
CA SER A 186 -10.84 -2.98 -14.57
C SER A 186 -9.55 -2.19 -14.31
N ARG A 187 -9.58 -1.24 -13.35
CA ARG A 187 -8.37 -0.54 -12.90
C ARG A 187 -7.38 -1.46 -12.21
N LEU A 188 -7.86 -2.42 -11.41
CA LEU A 188 -7.04 -3.45 -10.79
C LEU A 188 -6.34 -4.32 -11.85
N ALA A 189 -7.05 -4.78 -12.89
CA ALA A 189 -6.47 -5.52 -14.01
C ALA A 189 -5.36 -4.72 -14.71
N ALA A 190 -5.61 -3.43 -15.00
CA ALA A 190 -4.61 -2.55 -15.59
C ALA A 190 -3.38 -2.38 -14.67
N TRP A 191 -3.60 -2.20 -13.37
CA TRP A 191 -2.52 -2.12 -12.39
C TRP A 191 -1.69 -3.42 -12.33
N LEU A 192 -2.35 -4.58 -12.24
CA LEU A 192 -1.68 -5.89 -12.23
C LEU A 192 -0.84 -6.11 -13.50
N ARG A 193 -1.37 -5.73 -14.67
CA ARG A 193 -0.66 -5.84 -15.94
C ARG A 193 0.58 -4.95 -15.99
N THR A 194 0.44 -3.70 -15.55
CA THR A 194 1.57 -2.75 -15.51
C THR A 194 2.63 -3.15 -14.48
N THR A 195 2.24 -3.85 -13.42
CA THR A 195 3.15 -4.33 -12.37
C THR A 195 3.72 -5.73 -12.60
N GLY A 196 3.44 -6.35 -13.75
CA GLY A 196 4.00 -7.65 -14.14
C GLY A 196 3.23 -8.87 -13.64
N TYR A 197 2.13 -8.68 -12.90
CA TYR A 197 1.23 -9.77 -12.47
C TYR A 197 0.25 -10.16 -13.58
N HIS A 198 0.77 -10.53 -14.75
CA HIS A 198 -0.02 -10.82 -15.96
C HIS A 198 -1.09 -11.89 -15.73
N GLN A 199 -0.73 -13.00 -15.06
CA GLN A 199 -1.67 -14.08 -14.76
C GLN A 199 -2.84 -13.62 -13.87
N ALA A 200 -2.57 -12.76 -12.89
CA ALA A 200 -3.61 -12.19 -12.03
C ALA A 200 -4.50 -11.23 -12.82
N ALA A 201 -3.91 -10.40 -13.70
CA ALA A 201 -4.66 -9.52 -14.59
C ALA A 201 -5.60 -10.31 -15.53
N ASP A 202 -5.10 -11.39 -16.13
CA ASP A 202 -5.89 -12.26 -17.02
C ASP A 202 -7.06 -12.93 -16.27
N THR A 203 -6.84 -13.27 -14.99
CA THR A 203 -7.90 -13.80 -14.11
C THR A 203 -9.00 -12.76 -13.91
N VAL A 204 -8.64 -11.50 -13.68
CA VAL A 204 -9.62 -10.41 -13.54
C VAL A 204 -10.41 -10.21 -14.83
N ASP A 205 -9.74 -10.16 -15.98
CA ASP A 205 -10.39 -9.97 -17.27
C ASP A 205 -11.35 -11.13 -17.61
N ALA A 206 -10.95 -12.37 -17.31
CA ALA A 206 -11.81 -13.55 -17.47
C ALA A 206 -13.09 -13.42 -16.62
N MET A 207 -12.97 -13.03 -15.35
CA MET A 207 -14.11 -12.85 -14.46
C MET A 207 -15.04 -11.71 -14.90
N LEU A 208 -14.47 -10.60 -15.40
CA LEU A 208 -15.26 -9.47 -15.92
C LEU A 208 -16.03 -9.84 -17.19
N SER A 209 -15.40 -10.61 -18.09
CA SER A 209 -16.03 -11.06 -19.35
C SER A 209 -17.14 -12.09 -19.14
N GLY A 210 -17.03 -12.94 -18.11
CA GLY A 210 -18.03 -13.94 -17.75
C GLY A 210 -19.29 -13.36 -17.10
N TYR A 211 -19.26 -12.09 -16.67
CA TYR A 211 -20.35 -11.45 -15.92
C TYR A 211 -21.24 -10.55 -16.82
N SER A 212 -22.10 -11.17 -17.62
CA SER A 212 -23.19 -10.44 -18.29
C SER A 212 -24.26 -10.04 -17.28
N PRO A 213 -24.57 -8.74 -17.08
CA PRO A 213 -25.70 -8.36 -16.24
C PRO A 213 -26.98 -8.87 -16.92
N THR A 214 -27.75 -9.71 -16.23
CA THR A 214 -29.16 -9.90 -16.60
C THR A 214 -29.82 -8.53 -16.54
N PRO A 215 -30.43 -8.04 -17.64
CA PRO A 215 -31.19 -6.79 -17.59
C PRO A 215 -32.33 -6.99 -16.58
N GLY A 216 -32.34 -6.16 -15.54
CA GLY A 216 -33.42 -6.05 -14.56
C GLY A 216 -34.55 -5.16 -15.06
#